data_AF-A0A957RIS8-F1
#
_entry.id   AF-A0A957RIS8-F1
#
_cell.length_a   1.000
_cell.length_b   1.000
_cell.length_c   1.000
_cell.angle_alpha   90.00
_cell.angle_beta   90.00
_cell.angle_gamma   90.00
#
_symmetry.space_group_name_H-M   'P 1'
#
loop_
_entity.id
_entity.type
_entity.pdbx_description
1 polymer ?
#
loop_
_entity_poly.entity_id
_entity_poly.type
_entity_poly.pdbx_seq_one_letter_code
_entity_poly.pdbx_strand_id
1 'polypeptide(L)'
;ALGVALKGKWERVVLATKAFFPTGDGPNDKGVSRYHLVNAVEASLRRLQSDHIDLYQMHRWDDATPIEETLRALDDLVRSGKVRYVGAS
;
A
#
# COMPACT_ATOMS: atom_id res chain seq x y z
N ALA A 1 -14.38 4.53 -11.08
CA ALA A 1 -13.20 4.37 -10.18
C ALA A 1 -11.99 3.91 -11.00
N LEU A 2 -10.76 4.22 -10.55
CA LEU A 2 -9.53 4.00 -11.31
C LEU A 2 -9.34 2.54 -11.79
N GLY A 3 -9.63 1.55 -10.93
CA GLY A 3 -9.53 0.13 -11.30
C GLY A 3 -10.36 -0.27 -12.52
N VAL A 4 -11.61 0.21 -12.59
CA VAL A 4 -12.50 -0.01 -13.74
C VAL A 4 -11.94 0.65 -15.01
N ALA A 5 -11.35 1.85 -14.89
CA ALA A 5 -10.80 2.57 -16.03
C ALA A 5 -9.53 1.92 -16.62
N LEU A 6 -8.76 1.24 -15.78
CA LEU A 6 -7.48 0.60 -16.14
C LEU A 6 -7.60 -0.90 -16.47
N LYS A 7 -8.78 -1.50 -16.34
CA LYS A 7 -9.00 -2.92 -16.62
C LYS A 7 -8.47 -3.30 -18.02
N GLY A 8 -7.51 -4.22 -18.05
CA GLY A 8 -6.86 -4.71 -19.28
C GLY A 8 -5.82 -3.76 -19.90
N LYS A 9 -5.35 -2.76 -19.15
CA LYS A 9 -4.35 -1.77 -19.59
C LYS A 9 -3.21 -1.58 -18.57
N TRP A 10 -3.09 -2.51 -17.62
CA TRP A 10 -2.13 -2.41 -16.50
C TRP A 10 -0.68 -2.36 -16.98
N GLU A 11 -0.37 -2.96 -18.12
CA GLU A 11 0.95 -2.94 -18.74
C GLU A 11 1.36 -1.58 -19.32
N ARG A 12 0.43 -0.63 -19.44
CA ARG A 12 0.66 0.70 -20.03
C ARG A 12 0.81 1.81 -18.99
N VAL A 13 0.74 1.46 -17.71
CA VAL A 13 0.74 2.42 -16.61
C VAL A 13 1.68 1.95 -15.51
N VAL A 14 2.15 2.92 -14.72
CA VAL A 14 2.80 2.65 -13.43
C VAL A 14 1.82 3.09 -12.36
N LEU A 15 1.31 2.12 -11.61
CA LEU A 15 0.32 2.34 -10.56
C LEU A 15 1.00 2.67 -9.24
N ALA A 16 0.84 3.92 -8.80
CA ALA A 16 1.30 4.37 -7.49
C ALA A 16 0.12 4.56 -6.53
N THR A 17 0.26 4.07 -5.29
CA THR A 17 -0.67 4.38 -4.20
C THR A 17 0.07 4.48 -2.87
N LYS A 18 -0.62 4.93 -1.82
CA LYS A 18 -0.02 5.29 -0.53
C LYS A 18 -0.88 4.84 0.64
N ALA A 19 -0.28 4.68 1.81
CA ALA A 19 -0.99 4.52 3.08
C ALA A 19 -0.40 5.42 4.17
N PHE A 20 -1.27 5.91 5.06
CA PHE A 20 -0.98 6.57 6.33
C PHE A 20 -2.26 7.17 6.92
N PHE A 21 -2.98 7.95 6.11
CA PHE A 21 -4.15 8.69 6.58
C PHE A 21 -5.30 7.75 6.92
N PRO A 22 -6.18 8.15 7.85
CA PRO A 22 -7.34 7.35 8.24
C PRO A 22 -8.17 6.89 7.04
N THR A 23 -8.42 5.58 6.96
CA THR A 23 -9.37 4.96 6.01
C THR A 23 -10.66 4.47 6.68
N GLY A 24 -10.81 4.74 7.97
CA GLY A 24 -11.91 4.37 8.85
C GLY A 24 -11.72 5.02 10.22
N ASP A 25 -12.64 4.74 11.14
CA ASP A 25 -12.69 5.35 12.47
C ASP A 25 -11.92 4.56 13.54
N GLY A 26 -11.43 3.37 13.21
CA GLY A 26 -10.72 2.49 14.12
C GLY A 26 -9.27 2.94 14.38
N PRO A 27 -8.68 2.54 15.52
CA PRO A 27 -7.31 2.92 15.86
C PRO A 27 -6.27 2.36 14.88
N ASN A 28 -6.60 1.27 14.18
CA ASN A 28 -5.73 0.59 13.21
C ASN A 28 -6.02 0.98 11.76
N ASP A 29 -6.91 1.94 11.51
CA ASP A 29 -7.26 2.38 10.17
C ASP A 29 -6.34 3.50 9.66
N LYS A 30 -5.18 3.69 10.29
CA LYS A 30 -4.16 4.69 9.94
C LYS A 30 -2.74 4.23 10.30
N GLY A 31 -1.75 5.05 9.95
CA GLY A 31 -0.34 4.88 10.31
C GLY A 31 0.41 3.96 9.35
N VAL A 32 1.60 3.53 9.77
CA VAL A 32 2.46 2.61 8.97
C VAL A 32 2.89 1.37 9.76
N SER A 33 2.08 0.97 10.75
CA SER A 33 2.20 -0.34 11.39
C SER A 33 2.06 -1.46 10.36
N ARG A 34 2.67 -2.61 10.65
CA ARG A 34 2.54 -3.80 9.79
C ARG A 34 1.08 -4.15 9.54
N TYR A 35 0.26 -4.11 10.61
CA TYR A 35 -1.16 -4.42 10.52
C TYR A 35 -1.86 -3.52 9.51
N HIS A 36 -1.66 -2.19 9.61
CA HIS A 36 -2.33 -1.27 8.71
C HIS A 36 -1.82 -1.41 7.28
N LEU A 37 -0.50 -1.46 7.06
CA LEU A 37 0.07 -1.53 5.70
C LEU A 37 -0.39 -2.77 4.93
N VAL A 38 -0.35 -3.94 5.56
CA VAL A 38 -0.79 -5.19 4.91
C VAL A 38 -2.26 -5.10 4.53
N ASN A 39 -3.13 -4.67 5.46
CA ASN A 39 -4.56 -4.53 5.19
C ASN A 39 -4.86 -3.44 4.14
N ALA A 40 -4.10 -2.34 4.14
CA ALA A 40 -4.26 -1.25 3.19
C ALA A 40 -3.85 -1.65 1.76
N VAL A 41 -2.80 -2.46 1.59
CA VAL A 41 -2.44 -3.05 0.29
C VAL A 41 -3.57 -3.96 -0.19
N GLU A 42 -4.04 -4.89 0.64
CA GLU A 42 -5.12 -5.81 0.30
C GLU A 42 -6.40 -5.07 -0.13
N ALA A 43 -6.78 -4.03 0.63
CA ALA A 43 -7.94 -3.21 0.31
C ALA A 43 -7.73 -2.43 -1.00
N SER A 44 -6.51 -1.95 -1.26
CA SER A 44 -6.18 -1.25 -2.50
C SER A 44 -6.28 -2.17 -3.71
N LEU A 45 -5.67 -3.35 -3.65
CA LEU A 45 -5.73 -4.36 -4.71
C LEU A 45 -7.18 -4.75 -5.04
N ARG A 46 -8.02 -4.97 -4.02
CA ARG A 46 -9.46 -5.24 -4.23
C ARG A 46 -10.19 -4.09 -4.94
N ARG A 47 -9.97 -2.84 -4.53
CA ARG A 47 -10.60 -1.67 -5.17
C ARG A 47 -10.08 -1.42 -6.58
N LEU A 48 -8.80 -1.71 -6.81
CA LEU A 48 -8.13 -1.55 -8.08
C LEU A 48 -8.45 -2.70 -9.04
N GLN A 49 -8.88 -3.86 -8.55
CA GLN A 49 -9.06 -5.07 -9.35
C GLN A 49 -7.75 -5.47 -10.06
N SER A 50 -6.65 -5.38 -9.31
CA SER A 50 -5.28 -5.72 -9.72
C SER A 50 -4.68 -6.70 -8.72
N ASP A 51 -3.71 -7.49 -9.15
CA ASP A 51 -2.92 -8.40 -8.32
C ASP A 51 -1.65 -7.75 -7.75
N HIS A 52 -1.23 -6.60 -8.30
CA HIS A 52 -0.06 -5.87 -7.85
C HIS A 52 -0.23 -4.35 -7.86
N ILE A 53 0.68 -3.68 -7.15
CA ILE A 53 0.94 -2.24 -7.14
C ILE A 53 2.39 -2.03 -7.58
N ASP A 54 2.64 -1.10 -8.52
CA ASP A 54 4.00 -0.82 -8.96
C ASP A 54 4.79 -0.06 -7.90
N LEU A 55 4.23 1.02 -7.35
CA LEU A 55 4.88 1.85 -6.34
C LEU A 55 3.96 2.04 -5.12
N TYR A 56 4.35 1.48 -3.98
CA TYR A 56 3.65 1.66 -2.72
C TYR A 56 4.43 2.58 -1.79
N GLN A 57 3.80 3.67 -1.35
CA GLN A 57 4.49 4.71 -0.60
C GLN A 57 3.94 4.86 0.83
N MET A 58 4.83 5.02 1.79
CA MET A 58 4.49 5.63 3.08
C MET A 58 4.14 7.09 2.82
N HIS A 59 2.90 7.48 3.09
CA HIS A 59 2.45 8.84 2.79
C HIS A 59 2.97 9.88 3.79
N ARG A 60 3.38 9.43 5.00
CA ARG A 60 4.00 10.23 6.04
C ARG A 60 4.88 9.35 6.92
N TRP A 61 5.78 10.00 7.66
CA TRP A 61 6.45 9.44 8.83
C TRP A 61 5.45 9.16 9.96
N ASP A 62 5.68 8.10 10.73
CA ASP A 62 4.86 7.67 11.86
C ASP A 62 5.76 7.42 13.08
N ASP A 63 5.76 8.38 14.01
CA ASP A 63 6.58 8.30 15.24
C ASP A 63 6.14 7.16 16.19
N ALA A 64 4.94 6.61 16.00
CA ALA A 64 4.40 5.57 16.87
C ALA A 64 4.81 4.15 16.45
N THR A 65 5.33 3.97 15.23
CA THR A 65 5.70 2.67 14.68
C THR A 65 7.22 2.57 14.54
N PRO A 66 7.89 1.57 15.15
CA PRO A 66 9.32 1.33 14.91
C PRO A 66 9.61 1.14 13.43
N ILE A 67 10.63 1.83 12.91
CA ILE A 67 10.94 1.83 11.48
C ILE A 67 11.26 0.42 10.97
N GLU A 68 11.86 -0.44 11.78
CA GLU A 68 12.16 -1.83 11.44
C GLU A 68 10.89 -2.66 11.20
N GLU A 69 9.80 -2.39 11.94
CA GLU A 69 8.50 -3.03 11.71
C GLU A 69 7.94 -2.63 10.35
N THR A 70 7.93 -1.34 10.07
CA THR A 70 7.46 -0.78 8.80
C THR A 70 8.27 -1.31 7.62
N LEU A 71 9.59 -1.26 7.69
CA LEU A 71 10.47 -1.75 6.63
C LEU A 71 10.31 -3.25 6.41
N ARG A 72 10.14 -4.06 7.47
CA ARG A 72 9.88 -5.50 7.33
C ARG A 72 8.52 -5.77 6.69
N ALA A 73 7.48 -5.00 7.04
CA ALA A 73 6.17 -5.11 6.41
C ALA A 73 6.23 -4.78 4.90
N LEU A 74 6.93 -3.71 4.54
CA LEU A 74 7.15 -3.31 3.15
C LEU A 74 7.96 -4.36 2.38
N ASP A 75 9.03 -4.91 2.97
CA ASP A 75 9.84 -5.99 2.35
C ASP A 75 9.01 -7.25 2.13
N ASP A 76 8.20 -7.67 3.10
CA ASP A 76 7.31 -8.84 2.94
C ASP A 76 6.28 -8.63 1.82
N LEU A 77 5.74 -7.42 1.69
CA LEU A 77 4.82 -7.06 0.61
C LEU A 77 5.51 -7.14 -0.76
N VAL A 78 6.77 -6.70 -0.85
CA VAL A 78 7.58 -6.84 -2.07
C VAL A 78 7.84 -8.32 -2.38
N ARG A 79 8.32 -9.10 -1.40
CA ARG A 79 8.58 -10.54 -1.55
C ARG A 79 7.34 -11.33 -1.94
N SER A 80 6.16 -10.89 -1.50
CA SER A 80 4.89 -11.52 -1.87
C SER A 80 4.45 -11.26 -3.32
N GLY A 81 5.10 -10.34 -4.04
CA GLY A 81 4.76 -9.93 -5.39
C GLY A 81 3.60 -8.92 -5.49
N LYS A 82 2.98 -8.55 -4.36
CA LYS A 82 1.86 -7.58 -4.31
C LYS A 82 2.31 -6.13 -4.54
N VAL A 83 3.57 -5.84 -4.27
CA VAL A 83 4.21 -4.54 -4.47
C VAL A 83 5.50 -4.74 -5.22
N ARG A 84 5.81 -3.90 -6.22
CA ARG A 84 7.09 -3.98 -6.96
C ARG A 84 8.17 -3.09 -6.33
N TYR A 85 7.82 -1.85 -6.03
CA TYR A 85 8.72 -0.84 -5.48
C TYR A 85 8.07 -0.14 -4.29
N VAL A 86 8.91 0.31 -3.36
CA VAL A 86 8.49 1.05 -2.17
C VAL A 86 9.09 2.46 -2.17
N GLY A 87 8.40 3.40 -1.54
CA GLY A 87 8.89 4.77 -1.39
C GLY A 87 8.34 5.45 -0.14
N ALA A 88 8.76 6.69 0.08
CA ALA A 88 8.31 7.55 1.17
C ALA A 88 8.08 8.98 0.64
N SER A 89 7.14 9.69 1.24
CA SER A 89 6.70 11.03 0.85
C SER A 89 6.47 11.95 2.05
#